data_AF-A0AAE8VYZ8-F1
#
_entry.id   AF-A0AAE8VYZ8-F1
#
_cell.length_a   1.000
_cell.length_b   1.000
_cell.length_c   1.000
_cell.angle_alpha   90.00
_cell.angle_beta   90.00
_cell.angle_gamma   90.00
#
_symmetry.space_group_name_H-M   'P 1'
#
loop_
_entity.id
_entity.type
_entity.pdbx_description
1 polymer ?
#
loop_
_entity_poly.entity_id
_entity_poly.type
_entity_poly.pdbx_seq_one_letter_code
_entity_poly.pdbx_strand_id
1 'polypeptide(L)'
;MARRLRFNGTGSGVNGCPSIHEDLDTGEVVVHGPPLSDPDDVARLRHLGEDEVPIVVPRELLVDFGPKEVNRVPDIIGLDEFDQLFTRF
;
A
#
# COMPACT_ATOMS: atom_id res chain seq x y z
N MET A 1 13.72 -15.69 9.03
CA MET A 1 13.49 -16.10 7.62
C MET A 1 13.11 -14.85 6.83
N ALA A 2 13.27 -14.85 5.51
CA ALA A 2 12.79 -13.76 4.67
C ALA A 2 11.25 -13.73 4.64
N ARG A 3 10.65 -12.53 4.60
CA ARG A 3 9.20 -12.33 4.51
C ARG A 3 8.66 -12.78 3.14
N ARG A 4 7.44 -13.29 3.08
CA ARG A 4 6.76 -13.59 1.80
C ARG A 4 6.00 -12.36 1.31
N LEU A 5 6.71 -11.50 0.59
CA LEU A 5 6.16 -10.21 0.12
C LEU A 5 5.44 -10.36 -1.22
N ARG A 6 4.23 -9.79 -1.33
CA ARG A 6 3.53 -9.53 -2.59
C ARG A 6 3.67 -8.07 -2.96
N PHE A 7 3.95 -7.79 -4.23
CA PHE A 7 3.88 -6.43 -4.78
C PHE A 7 2.43 -6.03 -5.01
N ASN A 8 1.99 -4.91 -4.42
CA ASN A 8 0.64 -4.38 -4.58
C ASN A 8 0.59 -3.31 -5.68
N GLY A 9 1.62 -2.46 -5.80
CA GLY A 9 1.69 -1.43 -6.82
C GLY A 9 2.78 -0.38 -6.58
N THR A 10 2.98 0.47 -7.58
CA THR A 10 3.95 1.57 -7.58
C THR A 10 3.36 2.82 -8.23
N GLY A 11 3.79 3.98 -7.76
CA GLY A 11 3.41 5.28 -8.33
C GLY A 11 4.25 5.68 -9.55
N SER A 12 5.32 4.95 -9.89
CA SER A 12 6.17 5.27 -11.05
C SER A 12 5.85 4.32 -12.18
N GLY A 13 5.47 4.87 -13.33
CA GLY A 13 5.56 4.14 -14.58
C GLY A 13 7.00 3.85 -15.04
N VAL A 14 8.02 4.60 -14.57
CA VAL A 14 9.36 4.54 -15.21
C VAL A 14 10.60 4.67 -14.28
N ASN A 15 10.59 5.46 -13.20
CA ASN A 15 11.85 5.90 -12.53
C ASN A 15 11.91 5.74 -10.99
N GLY A 16 11.42 4.63 -10.43
CA GLY A 16 11.74 4.27 -9.04
C GLY A 16 10.95 5.06 -7.98
N CYS A 17 9.64 5.18 -8.17
CA CYS A 17 8.74 5.71 -7.16
C CYS A 17 8.52 4.74 -6.00
N PRO A 18 7.98 5.29 -4.90
CA PRO A 18 7.56 4.48 -3.79
C PRO A 18 6.58 3.39 -4.23
N SER A 19 6.68 2.28 -3.52
CA SER A 19 5.91 1.08 -3.82
C SER A 19 5.38 0.47 -2.53
N ILE A 20 4.27 -0.24 -2.68
CA ILE A 20 3.59 -0.92 -1.59
C ILE A 20 3.74 -2.42 -1.80
N HIS A 21 4.15 -3.09 -0.74
CA HIS A 21 4.14 -4.54 -0.64
C HIS A 21 3.30 -4.96 0.57
N GLU A 22 2.85 -6.21 0.54
CA GLU A 22 2.14 -6.83 1.64
C GLU A 22 2.85 -8.12 2.04
N ASP A 23 3.05 -8.29 3.34
CA ASP A 23 3.52 -9.54 3.91
C ASP A 23 2.36 -10.53 3.96
N LEU A 24 2.45 -11.60 3.17
CA LEU A 24 1.37 -12.59 3.06
C LEU A 24 1.22 -13.48 4.29
N ASP A 25 2.15 -13.42 5.25
CA ASP A 25 2.08 -14.20 6.48
C ASP A 25 1.53 -13.38 7.65
N THR A 26 1.74 -12.06 7.69
CA THR A 26 1.27 -11.19 8.78
C THR A 26 0.19 -10.18 8.38
N GLY A 27 0.03 -9.91 7.09
CA GLY A 27 -0.81 -8.82 6.57
C GLY A 27 -0.19 -7.42 6.73
N GLU A 28 1.05 -7.32 7.22
CA GLU A 28 1.74 -6.04 7.35
C GLU A 28 2.00 -5.40 5.99
N VAL A 29 1.81 -4.08 5.90
CA VAL A 29 2.09 -3.31 4.70
C VAL A 29 3.49 -2.73 4.79
N VAL A 30 4.30 -3.00 3.77
CA VAL A 30 5.65 -2.44 3.64
C VAL A 30 5.61 -1.35 2.57
N VAL A 31 5.90 -0.13 2.99
CA VAL A 31 6.01 1.03 2.11
C VAL A 31 7.48 1.43 2.03
N HIS A 32 8.02 1.57 0.82
CA HIS A 32 9.38 2.07 0.62
C HIS A 32 9.38 3.16 -0.43
N GLY A 33 10.28 4.13 -0.27
CA GLY A 33 10.45 5.30 -1.12
C GLY A 33 11.67 6.11 -0.69
N PRO A 34 11.90 7.28 -1.31
CA PRO A 34 12.96 8.18 -0.86
C PRO A 34 12.72 8.64 0.59
N PRO A 35 13.75 8.66 1.44
CA PRO A 35 13.63 9.20 2.78
C PRO A 35 13.38 10.71 2.74
N LEU A 36 12.59 11.22 3.68
CA LEU A 36 12.50 12.66 3.95
C LEU A 36 13.77 13.06 4.73
N SER A 37 14.73 13.66 4.04
CA SER A 37 16.07 13.90 4.57
C SER A 37 16.36 15.34 4.99
N ASP A 38 15.48 16.30 4.67
CA ASP A 38 15.68 17.69 5.07
C ASP A 38 15.53 17.82 6.60
N PRO A 39 16.56 18.30 7.32
CA PRO A 39 16.51 18.39 8.78
C PRO A 39 15.39 19.29 9.32
N ASP A 40 15.06 20.37 8.62
CA ASP A 40 14.01 21.30 9.03
C ASP A 40 12.62 20.68 8.84
N ASP A 41 12.44 19.84 7.81
CA ASP A 41 11.21 19.07 7.62
C ASP A 41 11.08 17.96 8.66
N VAL A 42 12.16 17.21 8.91
CA VAL A 42 12.20 16.12 9.90
C VAL A 42 11.90 16.66 11.31
N ALA A 43 12.46 17.81 11.69
CA ALA A 43 12.22 18.44 12.99
C ALA A 43 10.75 18.86 13.20
N ARG A 44 9.95 18.95 12.12
CA ARG A 44 8.50 19.26 12.19
C ARG A 44 7.63 18.01 12.33
N LEU A 45 8.18 16.81 12.13
CA LEU A 45 7.45 15.57 12.32
C LEU A 45 7.13 15.36 13.80
N ARG A 46 5.94 14.80 14.06
CA ARG A 46 5.49 14.50 15.42
C ARG A 46 5.71 13.03 15.71
N HIS A 47 6.21 12.73 16.91
CA HIS A 47 6.43 11.37 17.41
C HIS A 47 7.40 10.50 16.60
N LEU A 48 8.31 11.11 15.83
CA LEU A 48 9.34 10.37 15.12
C LEU A 48 10.32 9.72 16.12
N GLY A 49 10.43 8.40 16.08
CA GLY A 49 11.34 7.61 16.91
C GLY A 49 12.76 7.52 16.38
N GLU A 50 13.71 7.06 17.21
CA GLU A 50 15.12 6.91 16.85
C GLU A 50 15.36 5.89 15.73
N ASP A 51 14.53 4.85 15.66
CA ASP A 51 14.62 3.76 14.67
C ASP A 51 13.67 3.95 13.47
N GLU A 52 12.99 5.10 13.38
CA GLU A 52 12.04 5.39 12.31
C GLU A 52 12.70 6.18 11.17
N VAL A 53 12.42 5.77 9.93
CA VAL A 53 12.85 6.49 8.72
C VAL A 53 11.61 7.07 8.05
N PRO A 54 11.39 8.39 8.10
CA PRO A 54 10.28 9.00 7.38
C PRO A 54 10.55 8.90 5.88
N ILE A 55 9.56 8.49 5.10
CA ILE A 55 9.64 8.40 3.64
C ILE A 55 8.58 9.28 2.99
N VAL A 56 8.88 9.79 1.81
CA VAL A 56 7.94 10.59 1.03
C VAL A 56 7.17 9.68 0.07
N VAL A 57 5.84 9.70 0.17
CA VAL A 57 4.95 8.92 -0.71
C VAL A 57 3.86 9.80 -1.33
N PRO A 58 3.61 9.70 -2.64
CA PRO A 58 2.46 10.35 -3.27
C PRO A 58 1.16 9.82 -2.69
N ARG A 59 0.16 10.71 -2.56
CA ARG A 59 -1.13 10.36 -1.96
C ARG A 59 -1.86 9.29 -2.79
N GLU A 60 -1.78 9.41 -4.11
CA GLU A 60 -2.36 8.48 -5.09
C GLU A 60 -1.88 7.04 -4.85
N LEU A 61 -0.64 6.82 -4.43
CA LEU A 61 -0.13 5.47 -4.16
C LEU A 61 -0.95 4.76 -3.06
N LEU A 62 -1.29 5.48 -2.00
CA LEU A 62 -2.10 4.94 -0.90
C LEU A 62 -3.58 4.79 -1.32
N VAL A 63 -4.07 5.72 -2.15
CA VAL A 63 -5.44 5.67 -2.68
C VAL A 63 -5.61 4.50 -3.63
N ASP A 64 -4.62 4.16 -4.44
CA ASP A 64 -4.75 3.12 -5.45
C ASP A 64 -4.40 1.74 -4.89
N PHE A 65 -3.32 1.66 -4.11
CA PHE A 65 -2.73 0.39 -3.69
C PHE A 65 -2.71 0.14 -2.18
N GLY A 66 -3.11 1.13 -1.38
CA GLY A 66 -3.29 0.96 0.06
C GLY A 66 -4.51 0.09 0.39
N PRO A 67 -4.48 -0.66 1.50
CA PRO A 67 -5.59 -1.54 1.90
C PRO A 67 -6.89 -0.74 2.08
N LYS A 68 -7.99 -1.28 1.54
CA LYS A 68 -9.33 -0.69 1.67
C LYS A 68 -10.08 -1.20 2.89
N GLU A 69 -9.73 -2.39 3.34
CA GLU A 69 -10.28 -3.07 4.51
C GLU A 69 -9.13 -3.67 5.31
N VAL A 70 -9.31 -3.78 6.63
CA VAL A 70 -8.31 -4.39 7.53
C VAL A 70 -8.14 -5.88 7.24
N ASN A 71 -9.25 -6.57 6.96
CA ASN A 71 -9.25 -7.96 6.54
C ASN A 71 -9.78 -8.02 5.13
N ARG A 72 -9.01 -8.57 4.18
CA ARG A 72 -9.52 -8.83 2.85
C ARG A 72 -10.50 -10.00 2.91
N VAL A 73 -11.79 -9.72 2.82
CA VAL A 73 -12.83 -10.74 2.69
C VAL A 73 -13.30 -10.74 1.23
N PRO A 74 -12.76 -11.62 0.37
CA PRO A 74 -13.25 -11.70 -1.00
C PRO A 74 -14.71 -12.14 -1.00
N ASP A 75 -15.57 -11.37 -1.65
CA ASP A 75 -16.92 -11.81 -1.98
C ASP A 75 -16.86 -12.70 -3.22
N ILE A 76 -16.98 -14.01 -3.00
CA ILE A 76 -16.85 -15.01 -4.07
C ILE A 76 -18.26 -15.37 -4.53
N ILE A 77 -18.64 -14.84 -5.69
CA ILE A 77 -19.92 -15.12 -6.33
C ILE A 77 -19.78 -16.20 -7.42
N GLY A 78 -20.87 -16.92 -7.65
CA GLY A 78 -20.99 -17.89 -8.75
C GLY A 78 -21.22 -17.22 -10.11
N LEU A 79 -21.05 -17.98 -11.20
CA LEU A 79 -21.25 -17.47 -12.57
C LEU A 79 -22.67 -16.92 -12.80
N ASP A 80 -23.69 -17.63 -12.32
CA ASP A 80 -25.10 -17.21 -12.46
C ASP A 80 -25.40 -15.89 -11.73
N GLU A 81 -24.70 -15.63 -10.62
CA GLU A 81 -24.83 -14.39 -9.85
C GLU A 81 -24.05 -13.25 -10.50
N PHE A 82 -22.86 -13.53 -11.04
CA PHE A 82 -22.08 -12.58 -11.84
C PHE A 82 -22.87 -12.09 -13.07
N ASP A 83 -23.51 -13.00 -13.82
CA ASP A 83 -24.33 -12.65 -14.99
C ASP A 83 -25.50 -11.70 -14.63
N GLN A 84 -26.04 -11.81 -13.42
CA GLN A 84 -27.12 -10.95 -12.94
C GLN A 84 -26.70 -9.50 -12.69
N LEU A 85 -25.41 -9.25 -12.39
CA LEU A 85 -24.89 -7.89 -12.17
C LEU A 85 -25.00 -7.00 -13.41
N PHE A 86 -25.04 -7.59 -14.60
CA PHE A 86 -25.05 -6.87 -15.88
C PHE A 86 -26.41 -6.92 -16.61
N THR A 87 -27.39 -7.64 -16.06
CA THR A 87 -28.68 -7.89 -16.73
C THR A 87 -29.88 -7.33 -15.96
N ARG A 88 -29.70 -6.89 -14.71
CA ARG A 88 -30.73 -6.19 -13.92
C ARG A 88 -30.45 -4.68 -13.95
N PHE A 89 -31.40 -3.91 -14.49
CA PHE A 89 -31.41 -2.44 -14.52
C PHE A 89 -32.66 -1.90 -13.82
#